data_AF-A0A1I8E9P9-F1
#
_entry.id   AF-A0A1I8E9P9-F1
#
_cell.length_a   1.000
_cell.length_b   1.000
_cell.length_c   1.000
_cell.angle_alpha   90.00
_cell.angle_beta   90.00
_cell.angle_gamma   90.00
#
_symmetry.space_group_name_H-M   'P 1'
#
loop_
_entity.id
_entity.type
_entity.pdbx_description
1 polymer ?
#
loop_
_entity_poly.entity_id
_entity_poly.type
_entity_poly.pdbx_seq_one_letter_code
_entity_poly.pdbx_strand_id
1 'polypeptide(L)'
;MTRIGEEPKETKYEKVFVGKIPIMLRSSYCMLANMSDRDLSELNECPLDPGGYFVINGSEKVLIAQEKMATNTVYVFSMKDGKYTYKTECRSCLENSRQPSNVYALG
;
A
#
# COMPACT_ATOMS: atom_id res chain seq x y z
N MET A 1 9.60 23.97 -26.90
CA MET A 1 9.62 24.90 -28.04
C MET A 1 10.11 24.13 -29.26
N THR A 2 9.20 23.55 -30.04
CA THR A 2 9.51 22.95 -31.34
C THR A 2 9.80 24.06 -32.35
N ARG A 3 10.78 23.87 -33.24
CA ARG A 3 11.14 24.86 -34.26
C ARG A 3 10.01 25.00 -35.28
N ILE A 4 9.80 26.21 -35.79
CA ILE A 4 8.81 26.50 -36.83
C ILE A 4 9.17 25.67 -38.07
N GLY A 5 8.32 24.69 -38.43
CA GLY A 5 8.47 23.85 -39.62
C GLY A 5 8.68 22.34 -39.37
N GLU A 6 8.80 21.88 -38.12
CA GLU A 6 8.79 20.43 -37.82
C GLU A 6 7.37 19.93 -37.59
N GLU A 7 6.90 18.99 -38.41
CA GLU A 7 5.67 18.25 -38.13
C GLU A 7 5.81 17.51 -36.79
N PRO A 8 4.76 17.47 -35.95
CA PRO A 8 4.81 16.77 -34.68
C PRO A 8 5.10 15.29 -34.90
N LYS A 9 6.27 14.81 -34.46
CA LYS A 9 6.59 13.38 -34.41
C LYS A 9 5.69 12.71 -33.37
N GLU A 10 4.61 12.10 -33.83
CA GLU A 10 3.74 11.28 -33.00
C GLU A 10 4.52 10.03 -32.55
N THR A 11 4.91 9.99 -31.28
CA THR A 11 5.65 8.86 -30.72
C THR A 11 4.64 7.82 -30.25
N LYS A 12 4.48 6.72 -31.00
CA LYS A 12 3.61 5.59 -30.59
C LYS A 12 4.34 4.71 -29.58
N TYR A 13 3.79 4.60 -28.38
CA TYR A 13 4.26 3.67 -27.36
C TYR A 13 3.49 2.35 -27.46
N GLU A 14 4.23 1.24 -27.52
CA GLU A 14 3.63 -0.09 -27.51
C GLU A 14 3.16 -0.47 -26.10
N LYS A 15 2.07 -1.23 -26.02
CA LYS A 15 1.59 -1.81 -24.76
C LYS A 15 2.43 -3.05 -24.44
N VAL A 16 3.39 -2.90 -23.54
CA VAL A 16 4.27 -3.98 -23.08
C VAL A 16 3.73 -4.60 -21.79
N PHE A 17 3.65 -5.93 -21.73
CA PHE A 17 3.28 -6.66 -20.52
C PHE A 17 4.43 -6.61 -19.50
N VAL A 18 4.14 -6.20 -18.26
CA VAL A 18 5.14 -6.07 -17.18
C VAL A 18 5.05 -7.20 -16.15
N GLY A 19 3.86 -7.75 -15.92
CA GLY A 19 3.64 -8.79 -14.91
C GLY A 19 2.18 -8.94 -14.50
N LYS A 20 1.92 -9.85 -13.56
CA LYS A 20 0.61 -10.04 -12.92
C LYS A 20 0.66 -9.55 -11.48
N ILE A 21 -0.40 -8.86 -11.05
CA ILE A 21 -0.59 -8.43 -9.66
C ILE A 21 -1.76 -9.23 -9.08
N PRO A 22 -1.62 -9.86 -7.90
CA PRO A 22 -2.75 -10.52 -7.25
C PRO A 22 -3.85 -9.52 -6.92
N ILE A 23 -5.10 -9.87 -7.26
CA ILE A 23 -6.28 -9.05 -6.97
C ILE A 23 -6.94 -9.58 -5.70
N MET A 24 -7.28 -8.66 -4.80
CA MET A 24 -8.05 -8.96 -3.60
C MET A 24 -9.51 -9.25 -3.97
N LEU A 25 -10.08 -10.32 -3.42
CA LEU A 25 -11.47 -10.71 -3.67
C LEU A 25 -12.42 -9.58 -3.25
N ARG A 26 -13.44 -9.30 -4.08
CA ARG A 26 -14.42 -8.22 -3.91
C ARG A 26 -13.85 -6.78 -3.86
N SER A 27 -12.57 -6.57 -4.17
CA SER A 27 -12.03 -5.22 -4.42
C SER A 27 -12.56 -4.63 -5.73
N SER A 28 -12.39 -3.32 -5.95
CA SER A 28 -12.87 -2.62 -7.14
C SER A 28 -12.35 -3.16 -8.49
N TYR A 29 -11.25 -3.92 -8.46
CA TYR A 29 -10.65 -4.56 -9.65
C TYR A 29 -10.97 -6.05 -9.75
N CYS A 30 -11.68 -6.62 -8.77
CA CYS A 30 -12.14 -8.00 -8.80
C CYS A 30 -13.35 -8.14 -9.74
N MET A 31 -13.44 -9.26 -10.45
CA MET A 31 -14.61 -9.55 -11.29
C MET A 31 -15.91 -9.66 -10.49
N LEU A 32 -15.85 -10.00 -9.19
CA LEU A 32 -17.00 -10.11 -8.30
C LEU A 32 -17.46 -8.76 -7.72
N ALA A 33 -16.79 -7.66 -8.08
CA ALA A 33 -17.11 -6.33 -7.54
C ALA A 33 -18.55 -5.92 -7.88
N ASN A 34 -19.32 -5.56 -6.84
CA ASN A 34 -20.69 -5.06 -6.96
C ASN A 34 -21.68 -5.99 -7.69
N MET A 35 -21.37 -7.29 -7.80
CA MET A 35 -22.33 -8.28 -8.31
C MET A 35 -23.51 -8.44 -7.35
N SER A 36 -24.69 -8.76 -7.89
CA SER A 36 -25.85 -9.05 -7.05
C SER A 36 -25.71 -10.43 -6.38
N ASP A 37 -26.41 -10.65 -5.26
CA ASP A 37 -26.43 -11.94 -4.56
C ASP A 37 -26.84 -13.10 -5.48
N ARG A 38 -27.71 -12.81 -6.45
CA ARG A 38 -28.14 -13.77 -7.47
C ARG A 38 -26.98 -14.14 -8.39
N ASP A 39 -26.28 -13.16 -8.95
CA ASP A 39 -25.16 -13.40 -9.88
C ASP A 39 -24.02 -14.14 -9.18
N LEU A 40 -23.75 -13.81 -7.91
CA LEU A 40 -22.78 -14.51 -7.07
C LEU A 40 -23.17 -15.99 -6.89
N SER A 41 -24.44 -16.25 -6.58
CA SER A 41 -24.95 -17.62 -6.42
C SER A 41 -24.87 -18.42 -7.73
N GLU A 42 -25.13 -17.79 -8.87
CA GLU A 42 -24.99 -18.40 -10.21
C GLU A 42 -23.52 -18.75 -10.54
N LEU A 43 -22.56 -18.04 -9.94
CA LEU A 43 -21.13 -18.32 -10.04
C LEU A 43 -20.59 -19.28 -8.97
N ASN A 44 -21.45 -19.84 -8.12
CA ASN A 44 -21.09 -20.66 -6.95
C ASN A 44 -20.29 -19.91 -5.87
N GLU A 45 -20.45 -18.59 -5.80
CA GLU A 45 -19.88 -17.75 -4.75
C GLU A 45 -20.91 -17.53 -3.62
N CYS A 46 -20.42 -17.40 -2.39
CA CYS A 46 -21.28 -17.12 -1.24
C CYS A 46 -21.62 -15.62 -1.19
N PRO A 47 -22.90 -15.20 -1.20
CA PRO A 47 -23.26 -13.78 -1.07
C PRO A 47 -22.75 -13.14 0.23
N LEU A 48 -22.67 -13.93 1.30
CA LEU A 48 -22.23 -13.50 2.63
C LEU A 48 -20.71 -13.47 2.83
N ASP A 49 -19.91 -13.91 1.86
CA ASP A 49 -18.46 -13.79 1.94
C ASP A 49 -18.04 -12.31 1.96
N PRO A 50 -17.36 -11.79 2.99
CA PRO A 50 -16.94 -10.40 3.00
C PRO A 50 -15.88 -10.07 1.94
N GLY A 51 -15.15 -11.06 1.41
CA GLY A 51 -13.97 -10.83 0.59
C GLY A 51 -12.81 -10.22 1.40
N GLY A 52 -11.95 -9.43 0.77
CA GLY A 52 -10.83 -8.78 1.47
C GLY A 52 -9.57 -9.65 1.63
N TYR A 53 -9.54 -10.80 0.98
CA TYR A 53 -8.42 -11.74 0.98
C TYR A 53 -7.92 -12.02 -0.43
N PHE A 54 -6.78 -12.69 -0.54
CA PHE A 54 -6.16 -13.11 -1.78
C PHE A 54 -6.19 -14.63 -1.90
N VAL A 55 -6.45 -15.15 -3.10
CA VAL A 55 -6.29 -16.57 -3.40
C VAL A 55 -4.96 -16.76 -4.10
N ILE A 56 -3.97 -17.30 -3.39
CA ILE A 56 -2.60 -17.53 -3.91
C ILE A 56 -2.34 -19.03 -3.90
N ASN A 57 -2.05 -19.61 -5.06
CA ASN A 57 -1.82 -21.05 -5.23
C ASN A 57 -2.96 -21.91 -4.64
N GLY A 58 -4.20 -21.49 -4.83
CA GLY A 58 -5.39 -22.20 -4.33
C GLY A 58 -5.66 -22.05 -2.83
N SER A 59 -4.86 -21.26 -2.10
CA SER A 59 -5.07 -20.99 -0.67
C SER A 59 -5.46 -19.53 -0.43
N GLU A 60 -6.38 -19.33 0.49
CA GLU A 60 -6.77 -18.00 0.97
C GLU A 60 -5.69 -17.39 1.88
N LYS A 61 -5.42 -16.11 1.69
CA LYS A 61 -4.40 -15.34 2.41
C LYS A 61 -4.93 -13.94 2.72
N VAL A 62 -4.83 -13.55 3.99
CA VAL A 62 -5.20 -12.21 4.45
C VAL A 62 -3.94 -11.48 4.89
N LEU A 63 -3.83 -10.18 4.53
CA LEU A 63 -2.78 -9.33 5.06
C LEU A 63 -3.17 -8.89 6.48
N ILE A 64 -2.30 -9.16 7.44
CA ILE A 64 -2.50 -8.75 8.83
C ILE A 64 -1.87 -7.38 9.05
N ALA A 65 -2.68 -6.42 9.50
CA ALA A 65 -2.20 -5.09 9.86
C ALA A 65 -1.07 -5.18 10.90
N GLN A 66 0.01 -4.44 10.66
CA GLN A 66 1.16 -4.36 11.57
C GLN A 66 1.16 -3.00 12.25
N GLU A 67 1.10 -3.01 13.57
CA GLU A 67 1.23 -1.79 14.36
C GLU A 67 2.68 -1.35 14.43
N LYS A 68 2.91 -0.04 14.32
CA LYS A 68 4.22 0.59 14.48
C LYS A 68 4.06 1.98 15.09
N MET A 69 5.08 2.44 15.78
CA MET A 69 5.17 3.83 16.25
C MET A 69 4.99 4.79 15.07
N ALA A 70 4.13 5.80 15.24
CA ALA A 70 3.90 6.80 14.20
C ALA A 70 5.19 7.56 13.89
N THR A 71 5.48 7.72 12.60
CA THR A 71 6.60 8.51 12.11
C THR A 71 6.25 10.00 12.13
N ASN A 72 7.25 10.87 12.00
CA ASN A 72 7.12 12.32 11.98
C ASN A 72 6.40 12.89 13.22
N THR A 73 6.47 12.16 14.33
CA THR A 73 5.94 12.56 15.64
C THR A 73 7.09 12.54 16.65
N VAL A 74 7.15 13.56 17.49
CA VAL A 74 8.15 13.68 18.56
C VAL A 74 7.62 12.99 19.81
N TYR A 75 8.39 12.04 20.33
CA TYR A 75 8.09 11.32 21.57
C TYR A 75 9.08 11.71 22.66
N VAL A 76 8.60 12.00 23.87
CA VAL A 76 9.44 12.33 25.02
C VAL A 76 9.27 11.25 26.08
N PHE A 77 10.38 10.64 26.49
CA PHE A 77 10.44 9.56 27.47
C PHE A 77 11.16 10.03 28.72
N SER A 78 10.60 9.73 29.90
CA SER A 78 11.32 9.88 31.16
C SER A 78 12.29 8.72 31.36
N MET A 79 13.54 9.03 31.70
CA MET A 79 14.58 8.06 31.98
C MET A 79 14.75 7.94 33.50
N LYS A 80 14.75 6.70 34.02
CA LYS A 80 15.04 6.45 35.45
C LYS A 80 16.54 6.46 35.73
N ASP A 81 17.32 5.86 34.84
CA ASP A 81 18.77 5.75 34.94
C ASP A 81 19.40 6.17 33.60
N GLY A 82 20.16 7.27 33.63
CA GLY A 82 20.80 7.81 32.44
C GLY A 82 21.47 9.16 32.70
N LYS A 83 22.31 9.61 31.76
CA LYS A 83 22.96 10.93 31.82
C LYS A 83 21.94 12.09 31.86
N TYR A 84 20.75 11.87 31.30
CA TYR A 84 19.70 12.87 31.16
C TYR A 84 18.37 12.32 31.70
N THR A 85 17.58 13.19 32.34
CA THR A 85 16.27 12.84 32.92
C THR A 85 15.20 12.54 31.88
N TYR A 86 15.33 13.12 30.69
CA TYR A 86 14.40 12.92 29.58
C TYR A 86 15.17 12.58 28.30
N LYS A 87 14.56 11.74 27.47
CA LYS A 87 15.03 11.42 26.12
C LYS A 87 13.92 11.76 25.14
N THR A 88 14.27 12.45 24.06
CA THR A 88 13.36 12.75 22.97
C THR A 88 13.74 11.92 21.75
N GLU A 89 12.76 11.27 21.12
CA GLU A 89 12.94 10.54 19.87
C GLU A 89 11.97 11.01 18.78
N CYS A 90 12.45 11.07 17.54
CA CYS A 90 11.62 11.29 16.35
C CYS A 90 12.06 10.35 15.23
N ARG A 91 11.11 9.58 14.67
CA ARG A 91 11.33 8.71 13.51
C ARG A 91 10.85 9.43 12.26
N SER A 92 11.77 10.02 11.50
CA SER A 92 11.45 10.78 10.29
C SER A 92 11.30 9.87 9.09
N CYS A 93 10.23 10.05 8.31
CA CYS A 93 9.99 9.35 7.06
C CYS A 93 9.26 10.27 6.08
N LEU A 94 9.80 10.44 4.88
CA LEU A 94 9.11 11.16 3.81
C LEU A 94 7.99 10.28 3.24
N GLU A 95 6.83 10.87 2.99
CA GLU A 95 5.70 10.18 2.40
C GLU A 95 6.06 9.58 1.03
N ASN A 96 5.67 8.33 0.80
CA ASN A 96 5.97 7.57 -0.42
C ASN A 96 7.47 7.40 -0.75
N SER A 97 8.36 7.62 0.23
CA SER A 97 9.79 7.35 0.06
C SER A 97 10.09 5.86 0.10
N ARG A 98 11.06 5.44 -0.73
CA ARG A 98 11.65 4.09 -0.67
C ARG A 98 12.71 3.98 0.43
N GLN A 99 13.08 5.09 1.04
CA GLN A 99 14.09 5.11 2.10
C GLN A 99 13.49 4.69 3.44
N PRO A 100 14.23 3.92 4.27
CA PRO A 100 13.79 3.61 5.62
C PRO A 100 13.72 4.88 6.47
N SER A 101 12.95 4.82 7.56
CA SER A 101 12.83 5.95 8.48
C SER A 101 14.16 6.23 9.20
N ASN A 102 14.56 7.49 9.28
CA ASN A 102 15.70 7.92 10.09
C ASN A 102 15.27 8.17 11.54
N VAL A 103 16.03 7.68 12.52
CA VAL A 103 15.74 7.88 13.94
C VAL A 103 16.66 8.95 14.50
N TYR A 104 16.07 10.02 15.02
CA TYR A 104 16.78 11.07 15.75
C TYR A 104 16.48 10.92 17.23
N ALA A 105 17.52 10.88 18.06
CA ALA A 105 17.41 10.79 19.51
C ALA A 105 18.27 11.87 20.16
N LEU A 106 17.69 12.63 21.07
CA LEU A 106 18.36 13.64 21.89
C LEU A 106 18.14 13.29 23.36
N GLY A 107 19.20 13.39 24.16
CA GLY A 107 19.19 13.23 25.61
C GLY A 107 19.66 14.51 26.24
#